data_AF-A0A1Q9LG54-F1
#
_entry.id   AF-A0A1Q9LG54-F1
#
_cell.length_a   1.000
_cell.length_b   1.000
_cell.length_c   1.000
_cell.angle_alpha   90.00
_cell.angle_beta   90.00
_cell.angle_gamma   90.00
#
_symmetry.space_group_name_H-M   'P 1'
#
loop_
_entity.id
_entity.type
_entity.pdbx_description
1 polymer ?
#
loop_
_entity_poly.entity_id
_entity_poly.type
_entity_poly.pdbx_seq_one_letter_code
_entity_poly.pdbx_strand_id
1 'polypeptide(L)'
;MTALRDDTASLPGEGRASLFPVAERFLRRFHEARPKAGDLGTRLAKVRAEIAATGTYRHTPAELAYGARVALRASGWCPDGVPWRGLLVRDLRGVRDAADVAAECARHLRMATGGGTVRPLVSVFAPDTPWRPGPRIRNDQLVRYAGYADGGTVTGDRRLVEFTTRVARLGWYGPAERGRFDLLPLVVETGHEGVTAHPVPRAAVLEVPIAHPEHAWFAGMALRWHAVPVISNLRLHIGGIDYPAAPFNGVYLARSIGEEAFAADRAYGLAPVVAQRLGLDTSSDRTLWRERVAHEFTRAVVHSFDRAGVTVQHSPEAYLPAVEPTGGPAFLRQAQARVR
;
A
#
# COMPACT_ATOMS: atom_id res chain seq x y z
N MET A 1 9.74 3.76 9.70
CA MET A 1 10.81 2.77 9.52
C MET A 1 10.41 1.84 8.39
N THR A 2 10.87 2.14 7.18
CA THR A 2 10.76 1.25 6.00
C THR A 2 12.12 0.62 5.80
N ALA A 3 12.51 -0.29 6.70
CA ALA A 3 13.64 -1.18 6.47
C ALA A 3 13.16 -2.30 5.55
N LEU A 4 14.01 -2.73 4.61
CA LEU A 4 13.82 -4.01 3.93
C LEU A 4 13.88 -5.07 5.03
N ARG A 5 12.73 -5.67 5.35
CA ARG A 5 12.64 -6.57 6.50
C ARG A 5 13.30 -7.88 6.13
N ASP A 6 14.21 -8.37 6.96
CA ASP A 6 14.77 -9.73 6.87
C ASP A 6 13.85 -10.77 7.54
N ASP A 7 12.64 -10.38 7.94
CA ASP A 7 11.72 -11.22 8.70
C ASP A 7 11.01 -12.23 7.78
N THR A 8 11.66 -13.37 7.60
CA THR A 8 11.04 -14.61 7.11
C THR A 8 11.26 -15.69 8.15
N ALA A 9 10.31 -15.80 9.08
CA ALA A 9 10.08 -17.06 9.76
C ALA A 9 8.74 -17.62 9.27
N SER A 10 8.76 -18.86 8.80
CA SER A 10 7.57 -19.70 8.84
C SER A 10 7.01 -19.70 10.27
N LEU A 11 5.71 -19.50 10.40
CA LEU A 11 5.03 -19.53 11.70
C LEU A 11 5.39 -20.84 12.43
N PRO A 12 5.90 -20.80 13.69
CA PRO A 12 6.02 -21.99 14.50
C PRO A 12 4.64 -22.62 14.70
N GLY A 13 4.58 -23.95 14.59
CA GLY A 13 3.35 -24.76 14.60
C GLY A 13 2.66 -24.90 15.95
N GLU A 14 2.85 -24.00 16.90
CA GLU A 14 2.25 -24.11 18.23
C GLU A 14 1.18 -23.03 18.47
N GLY A 15 -0.07 -23.48 18.63
CA GLY A 15 -1.17 -22.66 19.13
C GLY A 15 -2.16 -22.12 18.10
N ARG A 16 -2.28 -22.70 16.89
CA ARG A 16 -3.41 -22.36 16.00
C ARG A 16 -4.70 -22.84 16.65
N ALA A 17 -5.55 -21.92 17.10
CA ALA A 17 -6.98 -22.19 17.21
C ALA A 17 -7.41 -22.96 15.96
N SER A 18 -8.18 -24.05 16.12
CA SER A 18 -8.59 -24.89 15.00
C SER A 18 -9.06 -24.01 13.84
N LEU A 19 -8.42 -24.15 12.67
CA LEU A 19 -8.66 -23.31 11.49
C LEU A 19 -10.15 -23.31 11.09
N PHE A 20 -10.82 -24.44 11.33
CA PHE A 20 -12.20 -24.65 10.95
C PHE A 20 -13.17 -23.66 11.63
N PRO A 21 -13.19 -23.45 12.97
CA PRO A 21 -14.00 -22.40 13.60
C PRO A 21 -13.87 -21.00 12.97
N VAL A 22 -12.65 -20.61 12.58
CA VAL A 22 -12.41 -19.29 11.96
C VAL A 22 -12.97 -19.26 10.54
N ALA A 23 -12.75 -20.33 9.77
CA ALA A 23 -13.31 -20.50 8.43
C ALA A 23 -14.84 -20.51 8.44
N GLU A 24 -15.44 -21.26 9.38
CA GLU A 24 -16.89 -21.37 9.55
C GLU A 24 -17.54 -20.00 9.83
N ARG A 25 -16.97 -19.23 10.77
CA ARG A 25 -17.47 -17.88 11.08
C ARG A 25 -17.44 -16.97 9.86
N PHE A 26 -16.39 -17.04 9.06
CA PHE A 26 -16.29 -16.27 7.81
C PHE A 26 -17.34 -16.72 6.78
N LEU A 27 -17.49 -18.04 6.58
CA LEU A 27 -18.41 -18.60 5.59
C LEU A 27 -19.89 -18.33 5.93
N ARG A 28 -20.25 -18.34 7.22
CA ARG A 28 -21.58 -17.92 7.70
C ARG A 28 -21.86 -16.47 7.32
N ARG A 29 -20.94 -15.54 7.66
CA ARG A 29 -21.05 -14.12 7.26
C ARG A 29 -21.14 -13.94 5.74
N PHE A 30 -20.43 -14.74 4.96
CA PHE A 30 -20.50 -14.70 3.49
C PHE A 30 -21.87 -15.15 2.96
N HIS A 31 -22.43 -16.25 3.47
CA HIS A 31 -23.75 -16.75 3.04
C HIS A 31 -24.90 -15.86 3.51
N GLU A 32 -24.78 -15.24 4.69
CA GLU A 32 -25.73 -14.20 5.14
C GLU A 32 -25.74 -13.01 4.17
N ALA A 33 -24.56 -12.52 3.76
CA ALA A 33 -24.44 -11.43 2.80
C ALA A 33 -24.79 -11.82 1.36
N ARG A 34 -24.79 -13.13 1.04
CA ARG A 34 -25.11 -13.70 -0.28
C ARG A 34 -25.95 -14.98 -0.14
N PRO A 35 -27.26 -14.88 0.14
CA PRO A 35 -28.12 -16.06 0.33
C PRO A 35 -28.19 -16.99 -0.89
N LYS A 36 -27.90 -16.49 -2.09
CA LYS A 36 -27.86 -17.25 -3.35
C LYS A 36 -26.50 -17.93 -3.63
N ALA A 37 -25.59 -17.99 -2.65
CA ALA A 37 -24.25 -18.57 -2.83
C ALA A 37 -24.23 -20.11 -2.84
N GLY A 38 -25.37 -20.76 -2.64
CA GLY A 38 -25.51 -22.21 -2.53
C GLY A 38 -25.74 -22.65 -1.09
N ASP A 39 -25.66 -23.97 -0.87
CA ASP A 39 -25.85 -24.56 0.45
C ASP A 39 -24.59 -24.44 1.33
N LEU A 40 -24.74 -23.75 2.47
CA LEU A 40 -23.67 -23.54 3.44
C LEU A 40 -23.20 -24.88 4.05
N GLY A 41 -24.11 -25.83 4.31
CA GLY A 41 -23.77 -27.12 4.92
C GLY A 41 -22.77 -27.92 4.07
N THR A 42 -23.07 -28.02 2.77
CA THR A 42 -22.21 -28.64 1.76
C THR A 42 -20.85 -27.94 1.69
N ARG A 43 -20.82 -26.60 1.70
CA ARG A 43 -19.56 -25.86 1.67
C ARG A 43 -18.72 -26.09 2.92
N LEU A 44 -19.34 -26.09 4.11
CA LEU A 44 -18.65 -26.36 5.38
C LEU A 44 -18.08 -27.78 5.42
N ALA A 45 -18.81 -28.78 4.95
CA ALA A 45 -18.32 -30.16 4.85
C ALA A 45 -17.08 -30.25 3.95
N LYS A 46 -17.12 -29.60 2.77
CA LYS A 46 -15.97 -29.54 1.86
C LYS A 46 -14.75 -28.87 2.49
N VAL A 47 -14.94 -27.74 3.18
CA VAL A 47 -13.85 -27.04 3.86
C VAL A 47 -13.26 -27.87 4.99
N ARG A 48 -14.10 -28.57 5.75
CA ARG A 48 -13.63 -29.49 6.80
C ARG A 48 -12.75 -30.60 6.23
N ALA A 49 -13.19 -31.22 5.13
CA ALA A 49 -12.43 -32.27 4.45
C ALA A 49 -11.10 -31.74 3.89
N GLU A 50 -11.10 -30.55 3.27
CA GLU A 50 -9.89 -29.91 2.72
C GLU A 50 -8.87 -29.58 3.82
N ILE A 51 -9.34 -29.06 4.97
CA ILE A 51 -8.49 -28.79 6.14
C ILE A 51 -7.95 -30.09 6.73
N ALA A 52 -8.75 -31.14 6.83
CA ALA A 52 -8.28 -32.43 7.34
C ALA A 52 -7.21 -33.04 6.42
N ALA A 53 -7.38 -32.93 5.10
CA ALA A 53 -6.46 -33.51 4.13
C ALA A 53 -5.16 -32.70 3.93
N THR A 54 -5.23 -31.37 4.07
CA THR A 54 -4.12 -30.48 3.68
C THR A 54 -3.65 -29.56 4.80
N GLY A 55 -4.39 -29.42 5.88
CA GLY A 55 -4.12 -28.42 6.93
C GLY A 55 -4.50 -26.98 6.53
N THR A 56 -5.16 -26.78 5.38
CA THR A 56 -5.67 -25.47 4.92
C THR A 56 -6.93 -25.63 4.06
N TYR A 57 -7.48 -24.52 3.54
CA TYR A 57 -8.56 -24.57 2.54
C TYR A 57 -8.46 -23.41 1.54
N ARG A 58 -9.08 -23.58 0.37
CA ARG A 58 -9.11 -22.57 -0.68
C ARG A 58 -10.47 -21.87 -0.74
N HIS A 59 -10.43 -20.54 -0.69
CA HIS A 59 -11.58 -19.69 -0.96
C HIS A 59 -12.05 -19.81 -2.41
N THR A 60 -13.36 -19.77 -2.66
CA THR A 60 -13.90 -19.53 -4.01
C THR A 60 -13.59 -18.08 -4.44
N PRO A 61 -13.63 -17.75 -5.75
CA PRO A 61 -13.47 -16.36 -6.20
C PRO A 61 -14.48 -15.40 -5.56
N ALA A 62 -15.71 -15.85 -5.31
CA ALA A 62 -16.75 -15.04 -4.67
C ALA A 62 -16.46 -14.79 -3.18
N GLU A 63 -15.99 -15.82 -2.46
CA GLU A 63 -15.57 -15.70 -1.06
C GLU A 63 -14.36 -14.76 -0.94
N LEU A 64 -13.35 -14.91 -1.81
CA LEU A 64 -12.17 -14.05 -1.84
C LEU A 64 -12.55 -12.58 -2.08
N ALA A 65 -13.38 -12.34 -3.10
CA ALA A 65 -13.85 -10.99 -3.42
C ALA A 65 -14.65 -10.38 -2.27
N TYR A 66 -15.49 -11.17 -1.58
CA TYR A 66 -16.20 -10.69 -0.40
C TYR A 66 -15.24 -10.32 0.74
N GLY A 67 -14.31 -11.21 1.10
CA GLY A 67 -13.36 -10.96 2.17
C GLY A 67 -12.47 -9.75 1.91
N ALA A 68 -11.91 -9.62 0.70
CA ALA A 68 -11.08 -8.49 0.31
C ALA A 68 -11.82 -7.15 0.38
N ARG A 69 -13.09 -7.11 -0.03
CA ARG A 69 -13.93 -5.90 0.04
C ARG A 69 -14.25 -5.49 1.47
N VAL A 70 -14.59 -6.46 2.32
CA VAL A 70 -14.83 -6.23 3.74
C VAL A 70 -13.56 -5.69 4.41
N ALA A 71 -12.41 -6.31 4.12
CA ALA A 71 -11.12 -5.86 4.64
C ALA A 71 -10.74 -4.45 4.20
N LEU A 72 -10.92 -4.11 2.92
CA LEU A 72 -10.63 -2.77 2.41
C LEU A 72 -11.55 -1.72 3.04
N ARG A 73 -12.85 -2.02 3.18
CA ARG A 73 -13.79 -1.14 3.85
C ARG A 73 -13.41 -0.89 5.32
N ALA A 74 -12.98 -1.92 6.04
CA ALA A 74 -12.58 -1.82 7.43
C ALA A 74 -11.21 -1.14 7.63
N SER A 75 -10.37 -1.07 6.59
CA SER A 75 -9.01 -0.53 6.68
C SER A 75 -8.94 0.98 6.89
N GLY A 76 -10.03 1.70 6.63
CA GLY A 76 -10.06 3.16 6.59
C GLY A 76 -9.33 3.80 5.41
N TRP A 77 -8.97 3.01 4.38
CA TRP A 77 -8.43 3.51 3.10
C TRP A 77 -9.48 3.50 1.99
N CYS A 78 -10.75 3.28 2.31
CA CYS A 78 -11.85 3.35 1.37
C CYS A 78 -12.65 4.63 1.61
N PRO A 79 -12.87 5.47 0.57
CA PRO A 79 -13.75 6.62 0.70
C PRO A 79 -15.21 6.19 0.91
N ASP A 80 -15.97 6.95 1.73
CA ASP A 80 -17.35 6.65 2.13
C ASP A 80 -18.33 6.57 0.96
N GLY A 81 -18.07 7.33 -0.10
CA GLY A 81 -18.89 7.38 -1.31
C GLY A 81 -18.67 6.21 -2.29
N VAL A 82 -17.71 5.31 -2.06
CA VAL A 82 -17.44 4.19 -2.97
C VAL A 82 -18.28 2.98 -2.58
N PRO A 83 -19.21 2.51 -3.45
CA PRO A 83 -20.01 1.33 -3.14
C PRO A 83 -19.11 0.12 -2.94
N TRP A 84 -19.18 -0.54 -1.78
CA TRP A 84 -18.31 -1.67 -1.45
C TRP A 84 -18.35 -2.80 -2.49
N ARG A 85 -19.49 -2.98 -3.19
CA ARG A 85 -19.65 -3.97 -4.26
C ARG A 85 -18.93 -3.58 -5.55
N GLY A 86 -18.68 -2.29 -5.77
CA GLY A 86 -17.97 -1.72 -6.91
C GLY A 86 -16.45 -1.77 -6.78
N LEU A 87 -15.93 -2.08 -5.57
CA LEU A 87 -14.51 -2.34 -5.35
C LEU A 87 -14.05 -3.53 -6.21
N LEU A 88 -13.07 -3.29 -7.06
CA LEU A 88 -12.51 -4.31 -7.94
C LEU A 88 -11.53 -5.18 -7.14
N VAL A 89 -11.67 -6.49 -7.28
CA VAL A 89 -10.77 -7.48 -6.67
C VAL A 89 -10.19 -8.34 -7.79
N ARG A 90 -8.86 -8.31 -7.94
CA ARG A 90 -8.13 -9.15 -8.88
C ARG A 90 -7.68 -10.41 -8.15
N ASP A 91 -8.21 -11.55 -8.56
CA ASP A 91 -7.77 -12.87 -8.09
C ASP A 91 -6.52 -13.28 -8.88
N LEU A 92 -5.35 -13.11 -8.27
CA LEU A 92 -4.04 -13.43 -8.83
C LEU A 92 -3.36 -14.57 -8.08
N ARG A 93 -4.14 -15.44 -7.43
CA ARG A 93 -3.61 -16.54 -6.61
C ARG A 93 -2.83 -17.59 -7.42
N GLY A 94 -2.95 -17.56 -8.74
CA GLY A 94 -2.15 -18.37 -9.66
C GLY A 94 -0.76 -17.79 -9.97
N VAL A 95 -0.54 -16.50 -9.74
CA VAL A 95 0.72 -15.80 -10.04
C VAL A 95 1.70 -16.02 -8.90
N ARG A 96 2.91 -16.51 -9.24
CA ARG A 96 3.91 -16.92 -8.24
C ARG A 96 5.32 -16.44 -8.53
N ASP A 97 5.67 -16.21 -9.78
CA ASP A 97 7.01 -15.78 -10.17
C ASP A 97 7.18 -14.28 -9.93
N ALA A 98 8.38 -13.89 -9.49
CA ALA A 98 8.63 -12.54 -9.00
C ALA A 98 8.38 -11.49 -10.09
N ALA A 99 8.80 -11.78 -11.32
CA ALA A 99 8.60 -10.92 -12.48
C ALA A 99 7.11 -10.74 -12.82
N ASP A 100 6.31 -11.81 -12.75
CA ASP A 100 4.87 -11.74 -13.02
C ASP A 100 4.13 -10.99 -11.91
N VAL A 101 4.53 -11.17 -10.64
CA VAL A 101 4.00 -10.37 -9.52
C VAL A 101 4.27 -8.89 -9.77
N ALA A 102 5.49 -8.52 -10.18
CA ALA A 102 5.85 -7.14 -10.49
C ALA A 102 5.06 -6.59 -11.70
N ALA A 103 4.90 -7.38 -12.77
CA ALA A 103 4.12 -7.02 -13.95
C ALA A 103 2.64 -6.77 -13.60
N GLU A 104 2.07 -7.63 -12.75
CA GLU A 104 0.69 -7.50 -12.27
C GLU A 104 0.51 -6.31 -11.32
N CYS A 105 1.54 -5.93 -10.57
CA CYS A 105 1.58 -4.68 -9.79
C CYS A 105 1.61 -3.45 -10.71
N ALA A 106 2.41 -3.47 -11.79
CA ALA A 106 2.36 -2.39 -12.78
C ALA A 106 0.98 -2.29 -13.46
N ARG A 107 0.32 -3.42 -13.71
CA ARG A 107 -1.07 -3.46 -14.19
C ARG A 107 -2.05 -2.92 -13.16
N HIS A 108 -1.81 -3.14 -11.86
CA HIS A 108 -2.59 -2.53 -10.78
C HIS A 108 -2.58 -1.01 -10.89
N LEU A 109 -1.39 -0.42 -11.00
CA LEU A 109 -1.21 1.03 -11.07
C LEU A 109 -1.97 1.63 -12.26
N ARG A 110 -1.86 1.02 -13.45
CA ARG A 110 -2.59 1.46 -14.64
C ARG A 110 -4.11 1.42 -14.45
N MET A 111 -4.62 0.30 -13.92
CA MET A 111 -6.05 0.13 -13.69
C MET A 111 -6.59 1.09 -12.62
N ALA A 112 -5.83 1.29 -11.54
CA ALA A 112 -6.22 2.15 -10.44
C ALA A 112 -6.18 3.64 -10.82
N THR A 113 -5.27 4.05 -11.73
CA THR A 113 -5.16 5.43 -12.19
C THR A 113 -6.42 5.90 -12.94
N GLY A 114 -7.05 5.03 -13.75
CA GLY A 114 -8.36 5.30 -14.34
C GLY A 114 -8.45 6.58 -15.19
N GLY A 115 -7.34 7.03 -15.80
CA GLY A 115 -7.27 8.30 -16.54
C GLY A 115 -7.32 9.55 -15.67
N GLY A 116 -7.03 9.43 -14.36
CA GLY A 116 -7.09 10.50 -13.36
C GLY A 116 -8.16 10.25 -12.29
N THR A 117 -9.27 9.60 -12.66
CA THR A 117 -10.28 9.17 -11.68
C THR A 117 -9.82 7.90 -10.97
N VAL A 118 -9.17 8.08 -9.82
CA VAL A 118 -8.56 6.98 -9.06
C VAL A 118 -9.64 6.04 -8.54
N ARG A 119 -9.51 4.74 -8.84
CA ARG A 119 -10.46 3.70 -8.40
C ARG A 119 -9.83 2.79 -7.35
N PRO A 120 -10.50 2.56 -6.21
CA PRO A 120 -10.02 1.58 -5.24
C PRO A 120 -10.02 0.16 -5.82
N LEU A 121 -8.88 -0.53 -5.66
CA LEU A 121 -8.61 -1.85 -6.21
C LEU A 121 -7.84 -2.67 -5.17
N VAL A 122 -8.08 -3.98 -5.14
CA VAL A 122 -7.25 -4.96 -4.42
C VAL A 122 -6.76 -6.00 -5.41
N SER A 123 -5.47 -6.34 -5.38
CA SER A 123 -4.93 -7.50 -6.10
C SER A 123 -4.43 -8.51 -5.09
N VAL A 124 -4.93 -9.75 -5.15
CA VAL A 124 -4.61 -10.78 -4.15
C VAL A 124 -3.78 -11.88 -4.80
N PHE A 125 -2.52 -12.01 -4.40
CA PHE A 125 -1.61 -13.05 -4.86
C PHE A 125 -1.77 -14.35 -4.04
N ALA A 126 -0.95 -15.35 -4.32
CA ALA A 126 -1.04 -16.65 -3.67
C ALA A 126 -0.94 -16.56 -2.13
N PRO A 127 -1.75 -17.32 -1.37
CA PRO A 127 -1.65 -17.38 0.09
C PRO A 127 -0.43 -18.20 0.53
N ASP A 128 -0.08 -18.06 1.81
CA ASP A 128 0.78 -19.05 2.48
C ASP A 128 0.03 -20.37 2.63
N THR A 129 0.68 -21.48 2.26
CA THR A 129 0.20 -22.83 2.56
C THR A 129 1.17 -23.53 3.51
N PRO A 130 0.77 -24.63 4.19
CA PRO A 130 1.68 -25.39 5.03
C PRO A 130 2.95 -25.90 4.33
N TRP A 131 2.93 -26.02 3.00
CA TRP A 131 4.03 -26.56 2.20
C TRP A 131 4.73 -25.52 1.32
N ARG A 132 4.15 -24.33 1.11
CA ARG A 132 4.77 -23.31 0.23
C ARG A 132 4.35 -21.89 0.65
N PRO A 133 5.30 -20.97 0.85
CA PRO A 133 4.98 -19.57 1.08
C PRO A 133 4.41 -18.90 -0.19
N GLY A 134 3.53 -17.92 0.02
CA GLY A 134 3.10 -16.99 -1.02
C GLY A 134 4.17 -15.93 -1.33
N PRO A 135 4.05 -15.20 -2.44
CA PRO A 135 4.95 -14.08 -2.73
C PRO A 135 4.78 -12.94 -1.72
N ARG A 136 5.84 -12.19 -1.49
CA ARG A 136 5.85 -10.99 -0.63
C ARG A 136 6.38 -9.80 -1.42
N ILE A 137 5.79 -8.63 -1.19
CA ILE A 137 6.29 -7.36 -1.70
C ILE A 137 6.90 -6.62 -0.52
N ARG A 138 8.20 -6.32 -0.58
CA ARG A 138 8.92 -5.71 0.55
C ARG A 138 8.73 -4.18 0.62
N ASN A 139 8.28 -3.56 -0.48
CA ASN A 139 7.93 -2.14 -0.51
C ASN A 139 6.70 -1.85 0.36
N ASP A 140 6.70 -0.71 1.04
CA ASP A 140 5.51 -0.23 1.78
C ASP A 140 4.37 0.17 0.85
N GLN A 141 4.72 0.78 -0.28
CA GLN A 141 3.83 1.13 -1.37
C GLN A 141 4.44 0.72 -2.71
N LEU A 142 3.60 0.44 -3.72
CA LEU A 142 4.10 0.05 -5.05
C LEU A 142 4.93 1.15 -5.72
N VAL A 143 4.65 2.41 -5.38
CA VAL A 143 5.40 3.57 -5.88
C VAL A 143 5.98 4.32 -4.70
N ARG A 144 7.30 4.43 -4.68
CA ARG A 144 8.06 5.26 -3.74
C ARG A 144 9.25 5.88 -4.45
N TYR A 145 9.70 7.00 -3.91
CA TYR A 145 10.90 7.68 -4.35
C TYR A 145 12.09 7.27 -3.48
N ALA A 146 13.24 7.13 -4.11
CA ALA A 146 14.48 6.79 -3.45
C ALA A 146 14.97 7.93 -2.53
N GLY A 147 15.80 7.55 -1.56
CA GLY A 147 16.55 8.47 -0.71
C GLY A 147 18.03 8.13 -0.77
N TYR A 148 18.86 9.11 -1.09
CA TYR A 148 20.31 8.94 -1.22
C TYR A 148 21.00 9.80 -0.17
N ALA A 149 21.71 9.18 0.77
CA ALA A 149 22.55 9.89 1.72
C ALA A 149 23.96 10.06 1.12
N ASP A 150 24.46 11.29 1.14
CA ASP A 150 25.82 11.65 0.73
C ASP A 150 26.36 12.78 1.62
N GLY A 151 27.49 12.54 2.28
CA GLY A 151 28.18 13.55 3.09
C GLY A 151 27.32 14.25 4.15
N GLY A 152 26.31 13.59 4.71
CA GLY A 152 25.37 14.17 5.69
C GLY A 152 24.17 14.91 5.10
N THR A 153 24.12 15.06 3.77
CA THR A 153 22.95 15.55 3.02
C THR A 153 22.15 14.36 2.48
N VAL A 154 20.83 14.52 2.37
CA VAL A 154 19.97 13.52 1.75
C VAL A 154 19.26 14.11 0.54
N THR A 155 19.40 13.45 -0.60
CA THR A 155 18.63 13.72 -1.82
C THR A 155 17.44 12.75 -1.90
N GLY A 156 16.24 13.28 -2.14
CA GLY A 156 15.01 12.49 -2.22
C GLY A 156 14.35 12.26 -0.86
N ASP A 157 13.68 11.12 -0.67
CA ASP A 157 12.89 10.85 0.53
C ASP A 157 13.74 10.24 1.65
N ARG A 158 14.00 11.01 2.71
CA ARG A 158 14.81 10.58 3.88
C ARG A 158 14.28 9.30 4.53
N ARG A 159 12.97 9.05 4.47
CA ARG A 159 12.35 7.85 5.06
C ARG A 159 12.80 6.56 4.36
N LEU A 160 13.27 6.67 3.11
CA LEU A 160 13.58 5.55 2.24
C LEU A 160 15.09 5.35 2.05
N VAL A 161 15.97 6.08 2.74
CA VAL A 161 17.43 5.94 2.61
C VAL A 161 17.90 4.51 2.92
N GLU A 162 17.41 3.92 4.02
CA GLU A 162 17.78 2.56 4.40
C GLU A 162 17.29 1.54 3.36
N PHE A 163 16.03 1.67 2.93
CA PHE A 163 15.46 0.81 1.89
C PHE A 163 16.25 0.92 0.59
N THR A 164 16.52 2.14 0.13
CA THR A 164 17.28 2.44 -1.10
C THR A 164 18.67 1.81 -1.04
N THR A 165 19.37 1.94 0.09
CA THR A 165 20.70 1.33 0.31
C THR A 165 20.65 -0.19 0.21
N ARG A 166 19.62 -0.82 0.78
CA ARG A 166 19.46 -2.29 0.72
C ARG A 166 19.08 -2.75 -0.70
N VAL A 167 18.23 -2.01 -1.41
CA VAL A 167 17.89 -2.26 -2.81
C VAL A 167 19.12 -2.16 -3.72
N ALA A 168 20.05 -1.24 -3.43
CA ALA A 168 21.31 -1.16 -4.15
C ALA A 168 22.19 -2.41 -4.00
N ARG A 169 22.14 -3.08 -2.85
CA ARG A 169 22.83 -4.37 -2.63
C ARG A 169 22.19 -5.51 -3.42
N LEU A 170 20.94 -5.37 -3.85
CA LEU A 170 20.25 -6.30 -4.76
C LEU A 170 20.55 -6.01 -6.25
N GLY A 171 21.48 -5.10 -6.54
CA GLY A 171 21.92 -4.79 -7.91
C GLY A 171 21.18 -3.65 -8.60
N TRP A 172 20.32 -2.91 -7.90
CA TRP A 172 19.67 -1.72 -8.46
C TRP A 172 20.39 -0.43 -8.04
N TYR A 173 21.10 0.21 -8.97
CA TYR A 173 21.89 1.40 -8.65
C TYR A 173 21.14 2.73 -8.87
N GLY A 174 19.91 2.66 -9.37
CA GLY A 174 19.12 3.83 -9.77
C GLY A 174 19.56 4.42 -11.11
N PRO A 175 19.01 5.60 -11.49
CA PRO A 175 19.45 6.33 -12.66
C PRO A 175 20.91 6.79 -12.55
N ALA A 176 21.56 7.06 -13.69
CA ALA A 176 22.93 7.59 -13.73
C ALA A 176 23.04 8.94 -13.00
N GLU A 177 22.06 9.82 -13.22
CA GLU A 177 21.91 11.07 -12.49
C GLU A 177 20.82 10.91 -11.42
N ARG A 178 21.23 10.93 -10.14
CA ARG A 178 20.32 10.76 -9.02
C ARG A 178 19.49 12.02 -8.79
N GLY A 179 18.18 11.87 -8.81
CA GLY A 179 17.19 12.91 -8.57
C GLY A 179 16.42 12.73 -7.28
N ARG A 180 15.66 13.76 -6.90
CA ARG A 180 14.79 13.73 -5.71
C ARG A 180 13.56 12.81 -5.87
N PHE A 181 13.19 12.46 -7.11
CA PHE A 181 11.96 11.73 -7.44
C PHE A 181 12.27 10.48 -8.28
N ASP A 182 13.35 9.79 -7.94
CA ASP A 182 13.73 8.54 -8.61
C ASP A 182 12.88 7.39 -8.10
N LEU A 183 12.16 6.71 -9.01
CA LEU A 183 11.31 5.59 -8.66
C LEU A 183 12.13 4.39 -8.16
N LEU A 184 11.79 3.91 -6.96
CA LEU A 184 12.31 2.64 -6.45
C LEU A 184 11.73 1.46 -7.25
N PRO A 185 12.49 0.37 -7.45
CA PRO A 185 11.97 -0.86 -8.02
C PRO A 185 11.04 -1.55 -7.02
N LEU A 186 10.19 -2.44 -7.52
CA LEU A 186 9.48 -3.40 -6.67
C LEU A 186 10.44 -4.49 -6.25
N VAL A 187 10.56 -4.67 -4.95
CA VAL A 187 11.31 -5.79 -4.37
C VAL A 187 10.32 -6.88 -4.04
N VAL A 188 10.40 -7.95 -4.82
CA VAL A 188 9.51 -9.11 -4.72
C VAL A 188 10.33 -10.27 -4.20
N GLU A 189 9.74 -10.98 -3.24
CA GLU A 189 10.30 -12.21 -2.71
C GLU A 189 9.37 -13.37 -3.01
N THR A 190 9.93 -14.44 -3.53
CA THR A 190 9.24 -15.71 -3.74
C THR A 190 10.05 -16.83 -3.11
N GLY A 191 9.37 -17.93 -2.74
CA GLY A 191 10.05 -19.04 -2.08
C GLY A 191 11.09 -19.75 -2.96
N HIS A 192 11.03 -19.59 -4.28
CA HIS A 192 11.92 -20.27 -5.23
C HIS A 192 12.95 -19.35 -5.90
N GLU A 193 12.72 -18.04 -5.98
CA GLU A 193 13.68 -17.07 -6.56
C GLU A 193 14.41 -16.23 -5.50
N GLY A 194 13.98 -16.30 -4.23
CA GLY A 194 14.46 -15.40 -3.19
C GLY A 194 14.01 -13.96 -3.43
N VAL A 195 14.82 -12.99 -3.02
CA VAL A 195 14.52 -11.56 -3.10
C VAL A 195 15.09 -10.96 -4.38
N THR A 196 14.23 -10.43 -5.24
CA THR A 196 14.62 -9.84 -6.54
C THR A 196 14.00 -8.45 -6.72
N ALA A 197 14.71 -7.56 -7.42
CA ALA A 197 14.28 -6.19 -7.68
C ALA A 197 13.83 -6.03 -9.14
N HIS A 198 12.63 -5.46 -9.33
CA HIS A 198 11.97 -5.31 -10.62
C HIS A 198 11.63 -3.84 -10.87
N PRO A 199 12.19 -3.20 -11.90
CA PRO A 199 11.87 -1.81 -12.22
C PRO A 199 10.38 -1.58 -12.45
N VAL A 200 9.82 -0.52 -11.85
CA VAL A 200 8.46 -0.09 -12.15
C VAL A 200 8.47 0.69 -13.47
N PRO A 201 7.70 0.27 -14.49
CA PRO A 201 7.64 1.02 -15.74
C PRO A 201 7.12 2.44 -15.49
N ARG A 202 7.86 3.47 -15.92
CA ARG A 202 7.45 4.88 -15.76
C ARG A 202 6.05 5.15 -16.33
N ALA A 203 5.71 4.53 -17.46
CA ALA A 203 4.39 4.64 -18.09
C ALA A 203 3.24 4.06 -17.24
N ALA A 204 3.53 3.27 -16.20
CA ALA A 204 2.53 2.79 -15.24
C ALA A 204 2.26 3.78 -14.10
N VAL A 205 3.09 4.81 -13.94
CA VAL A 205 3.04 5.77 -12.83
C VAL A 205 2.62 7.13 -13.37
N LEU A 206 1.41 7.55 -13.05
CA LEU A 206 0.99 8.94 -13.25
C LEU A 206 1.58 9.80 -12.12
N GLU A 207 2.37 10.81 -12.48
CA GLU A 207 2.89 11.82 -11.54
C GLU A 207 2.25 13.17 -11.82
N VAL A 208 1.87 13.88 -10.76
CA VAL A 208 1.33 15.23 -10.82
C VAL A 208 2.43 16.22 -10.42
N PRO A 209 2.87 17.12 -11.32
CA PRO A 209 3.73 18.24 -10.97
C PRO A 209 3.00 19.19 -10.01
N ILE A 210 3.70 19.68 -8.99
CA ILE A 210 3.08 20.52 -7.96
C ILE A 210 3.37 21.99 -8.23
N ALA A 211 2.29 22.77 -8.33
CA ALA A 211 2.27 24.22 -8.44
C ALA A 211 1.32 24.82 -7.39
N HIS A 212 1.53 26.09 -7.05
CA HIS A 212 0.69 26.80 -6.08
C HIS A 212 -0.19 27.83 -6.80
N PRO A 213 -1.48 27.99 -6.42
CA PRO A 213 -2.39 28.93 -7.08
C PRO A 213 -1.95 30.39 -6.99
N GLU A 214 -1.26 30.78 -5.91
CA GLU A 214 -0.87 32.18 -5.63
C GLU A 214 0.64 32.41 -5.62
N HIS A 215 1.43 31.33 -5.66
CA HIS A 215 2.88 31.40 -5.46
C HIS A 215 3.61 30.77 -6.65
N ALA A 216 3.77 31.53 -7.72
CA ALA A 216 4.38 31.05 -8.97
C ALA A 216 5.77 30.41 -8.78
N TRP A 217 6.53 30.84 -7.76
CA TRP A 217 7.84 30.30 -7.43
C TRP A 217 7.81 28.82 -7.01
N PHE A 218 6.66 28.26 -6.63
CA PHE A 218 6.53 26.82 -6.35
C PHE A 218 6.90 25.96 -7.56
N ALA A 219 6.60 26.42 -8.78
CA ALA A 219 6.95 25.69 -10.00
C ALA A 219 8.47 25.48 -10.13
N GLY A 220 9.26 26.49 -9.71
CA GLY A 220 10.72 26.41 -9.68
C GLY A 220 11.27 25.39 -8.67
N MET A 221 10.47 24.95 -7.70
CA MET A 221 10.85 23.86 -6.80
C MET A 221 10.80 22.50 -7.49
N ALA A 222 10.19 22.36 -8.68
CA ALA A 222 10.11 21.14 -9.48
C ALA A 222 9.64 19.89 -8.68
N LEU A 223 8.66 20.09 -7.80
CA LEU A 223 8.06 19.03 -7.00
C LEU A 223 7.06 18.23 -7.84
N ARG A 224 6.95 16.94 -7.54
CA ARG A 224 5.96 16.04 -8.16
C ARG A 224 5.54 14.96 -7.17
N TRP A 225 4.38 14.35 -7.39
CA TRP A 225 3.97 13.19 -6.61
C TRP A 225 3.15 12.21 -7.46
N HIS A 226 3.26 10.91 -7.18
CA HIS A 226 2.48 9.89 -7.88
C HIS A 226 1.00 9.96 -7.47
N ALA A 227 0.11 9.65 -8.41
CA ALA A 227 -1.32 9.85 -8.27
C ALA A 227 -2.03 8.82 -7.37
N VAL A 228 -1.50 7.59 -7.27
CA VAL A 228 -2.21 6.47 -6.65
C VAL A 228 -1.43 5.91 -5.44
N PRO A 229 -1.99 5.95 -4.22
CA PRO A 229 -1.38 5.35 -3.03
C PRO A 229 -1.68 3.85 -2.95
N VAL A 230 -0.89 3.01 -3.63
CA VAL A 230 -1.05 1.55 -3.51
C VAL A 230 -0.21 1.02 -2.35
N ILE A 231 -0.84 0.61 -1.25
CA ILE A 231 -0.21 -0.02 -0.09
C ILE A 231 0.09 -1.49 -0.41
N SER A 232 1.30 -1.96 -0.11
CA SER A 232 1.76 -3.30 -0.50
C SER A 232 2.39 -4.15 0.60
N ASN A 233 2.68 -3.58 1.78
CA ASN A 233 3.34 -4.29 2.89
C ASN A 233 2.38 -4.89 3.94
N LEU A 234 1.08 -4.88 3.68
CA LEU A 234 0.08 -5.51 4.54
C LEU A 234 -0.35 -6.85 3.96
N ARG A 235 -0.53 -7.83 4.84
CA ARG A 235 -1.14 -9.12 4.48
C ARG A 235 -2.65 -9.01 4.60
N LEU A 236 -3.38 -9.62 3.67
CA LEU A 236 -4.82 -9.76 3.76
C LEU A 236 -5.15 -11.07 4.50
N HIS A 237 -5.88 -10.96 5.61
CA HIS A 237 -6.37 -12.11 6.38
C HIS A 237 -7.85 -12.32 6.08
N ILE A 238 -8.24 -13.53 5.68
CA ILE A 238 -9.64 -13.89 5.42
C ILE A 238 -9.89 -15.30 5.96
N GLY A 239 -10.80 -15.43 6.93
CA GLY A 239 -11.28 -16.73 7.39
C GLY A 239 -10.17 -17.71 7.83
N GLY A 240 -9.09 -17.21 8.42
CA GLY A 240 -7.96 -18.05 8.84
C GLY A 240 -6.85 -18.22 7.79
N ILE A 241 -7.03 -17.71 6.56
CA ILE A 241 -6.03 -17.76 5.48
C ILE A 241 -5.33 -16.41 5.35
N ASP A 242 -4.01 -16.48 5.20
CA ASP A 242 -3.15 -15.31 5.04
C ASP A 242 -2.67 -15.19 3.59
N TYR A 243 -2.90 -14.02 2.99
CA TYR A 243 -2.41 -13.61 1.68
C TYR A 243 -1.31 -12.56 1.88
N PRO A 244 -0.02 -12.94 1.82
CA PRO A 244 1.09 -12.06 2.20
C PRO A 244 1.27 -10.84 1.31
N ALA A 245 1.02 -10.99 0.01
CA ALA A 245 0.99 -9.92 -0.98
C ALA A 245 -0.45 -9.71 -1.43
N ALA A 246 -1.04 -8.61 -0.97
CA ALA A 246 -2.38 -8.19 -1.36
C ALA A 246 -2.44 -6.68 -1.59
N PRO A 247 -1.67 -6.12 -2.54
CA PRO A 247 -1.61 -4.67 -2.72
C PRO A 247 -2.99 -4.08 -3.01
N PHE A 248 -3.28 -2.95 -2.38
CA PHE A 248 -4.55 -2.25 -2.49
C PHE A 248 -4.37 -0.74 -2.45
N ASN A 249 -5.32 0.00 -3.02
CA ASN A 249 -5.32 1.47 -2.96
C ASN A 249 -6.66 2.05 -2.53
N GLY A 250 -6.55 3.22 -1.89
CA GLY A 250 -7.60 4.21 -1.80
C GLY A 250 -7.34 5.37 -2.75
N VAL A 251 -7.68 6.57 -2.29
CA VAL A 251 -7.30 7.84 -2.91
C VAL A 251 -6.27 8.53 -1.98
N TYR A 252 -5.54 9.54 -2.44
CA TYR A 252 -4.70 10.31 -1.50
C TYR A 252 -5.54 11.19 -0.59
N LEU A 253 -5.04 11.40 0.63
CA LEU A 253 -5.32 12.61 1.39
C LEU A 253 -4.27 13.66 1.02
N ALA A 254 -4.70 14.86 0.65
CA ALA A 254 -3.79 15.94 0.24
C ALA A 254 -2.73 16.25 1.31
N ARG A 255 -3.14 16.23 2.59
CA ARG A 255 -2.23 16.41 3.73
C ARG A 255 -1.13 15.35 3.80
N SER A 256 -1.39 14.10 3.40
CA SER A 256 -0.37 13.04 3.41
C SER A 256 0.74 13.27 2.38
N ILE A 257 0.48 14.11 1.37
CA ILE A 257 1.51 14.58 0.44
C ILE A 257 2.12 15.88 0.98
N GLY A 258 1.29 16.90 1.23
CA GLY A 258 1.77 18.23 1.58
C GLY A 258 2.51 18.29 2.93
N GLU A 259 1.86 17.83 3.99
CA GLU A 259 2.37 17.86 5.35
C GLU A 259 3.38 16.72 5.59
N GLU A 260 2.96 15.48 5.31
CA GLU A 260 3.74 14.31 5.72
C GLU A 260 4.89 13.92 4.78
N ALA A 261 4.81 14.28 3.49
CA ALA A 261 5.87 13.99 2.52
C ALA A 261 6.74 15.22 2.26
N PHE A 262 6.16 16.36 1.88
CA PHE A 262 6.95 17.55 1.53
C PHE A 262 7.44 18.35 2.73
N ALA A 263 6.55 18.71 3.65
CA ALA A 263 6.90 19.58 4.78
C ALA A 263 7.75 18.86 5.84
N ALA A 264 7.37 17.62 6.20
CA ALA A 264 7.97 16.92 7.34
C ALA A 264 9.48 16.68 7.22
N ASP A 265 10.23 17.04 8.27
CA ASP A 265 11.70 16.93 8.35
C ASP A 265 12.23 15.51 8.18
N ARG A 266 11.43 14.52 8.62
CA ARG A 266 11.73 13.09 8.46
C ARG A 266 11.62 12.58 7.01
N ALA A 267 11.01 13.35 6.11
CA ALA A 267 10.74 13.02 4.71
C ALA A 267 11.55 13.94 3.78
N TYR A 268 10.91 14.85 3.02
CA TYR A 268 11.65 15.80 2.19
C TYR A 268 12.14 17.02 2.98
N GLY A 269 11.51 17.36 4.11
CA GLY A 269 11.95 18.45 4.99
C GLY A 269 12.02 19.81 4.32
N LEU A 270 11.07 20.11 3.43
CA LEU A 270 11.06 21.36 2.65
C LEU A 270 10.37 22.52 3.38
N ALA A 271 9.91 22.30 4.61
CA ALA A 271 9.23 23.34 5.37
C ALA A 271 10.07 24.63 5.55
N PRO A 272 11.37 24.57 5.92
CA PRO A 272 12.19 25.77 6.06
C PRO A 272 12.34 26.58 4.76
N VAL A 273 12.44 25.89 3.62
CA VAL A 273 12.59 26.53 2.30
C VAL A 273 11.34 27.34 1.95
N VAL A 274 10.16 26.77 2.19
CA VAL A 274 8.89 27.45 1.94
C VAL A 274 8.66 28.57 2.95
N ALA A 275 9.01 28.38 4.23
CA ALA A 275 8.91 29.43 5.24
C ALA A 275 9.73 30.67 4.86
N GLN A 276 10.97 30.48 4.39
CA GLN A 276 11.82 31.57 3.92
C GLN A 276 11.22 32.29 2.71
N ARG A 277 10.69 31.54 1.73
CA ARG A 277 10.05 32.11 0.53
C ARG A 277 8.77 32.89 0.84
N LEU A 278 8.10 32.54 1.94
CA LEU A 278 6.91 33.23 2.46
C LEU A 278 7.25 34.37 3.44
N GLY A 279 8.51 34.53 3.83
CA GLY A 279 8.92 35.54 4.80
C GLY A 279 8.39 35.30 6.22
N LEU A 280 8.21 34.04 6.61
CA LEU A 280 7.68 33.68 7.93
C LEU A 280 8.76 33.78 9.03
N ASP A 281 8.34 34.15 10.24
CA ASP A 281 9.18 34.07 11.43
C ASP A 281 9.30 32.62 11.91
N THR A 282 10.50 32.04 11.73
CA THR A 282 10.82 30.66 12.13
C THR A 282 11.59 30.59 13.46
N SER A 283 11.61 31.66 14.26
CA SER A 283 12.37 31.73 15.52
C SER A 283 11.81 30.84 16.64
N SER A 284 10.51 30.52 16.57
CA SER A 284 9.82 29.72 17.60
C SER A 284 8.69 28.92 16.99
N ASP A 285 8.46 27.70 17.48
CA ASP A 285 7.28 26.91 17.08
C ASP A 285 5.96 27.59 17.45
N ARG A 286 5.96 28.53 18.41
CA ARG A 286 4.76 29.30 18.79
C ARG A 286 4.27 30.26 17.70
N THR A 287 5.08 30.57 16.69
CA THR A 287 4.65 31.35 15.52
C THR A 287 3.78 30.53 14.57
N LEU A 288 3.69 29.20 14.79
CA LEU A 288 2.93 28.25 13.99
C LEU A 288 3.34 28.24 12.51
N TRP A 289 4.60 28.58 12.24
CA TRP A 289 5.12 28.70 10.88
C TRP A 289 5.08 27.35 10.14
N ARG A 290 5.26 26.23 10.85
CA ARG A 290 5.22 24.88 10.26
C ARG A 290 3.81 24.52 9.79
N GLU A 291 2.81 24.83 10.60
CA GLU A 291 1.39 24.66 10.28
C GLU A 291 1.01 25.53 9.08
N ARG A 292 1.49 26.78 9.04
CA ARG A 292 1.27 27.65 7.89
C ARG A 292 1.88 27.08 6.62
N VAL A 293 3.11 26.59 6.68
CA VAL A 293 3.78 25.96 5.54
C VAL A 293 3.09 24.66 5.09
N ALA A 294 2.69 23.81 6.03
CA ALA A 294 1.96 22.58 5.74
C ALA A 294 0.62 22.87 5.05
N HIS A 295 -0.05 23.96 5.43
CA HIS A 295 -1.24 24.44 4.77
C HIS A 295 -0.98 24.85 3.31
N GLU A 296 0.05 25.66 3.03
CA GLU A 296 0.38 26.07 1.65
C GLU A 296 0.79 24.87 0.78
N PHE A 297 1.52 23.89 1.32
CA PHE A 297 1.79 22.65 0.60
C PHE A 297 0.51 21.87 0.28
N THR A 298 -0.42 21.79 1.24
CA THR A 298 -1.70 21.11 1.03
C THR A 298 -2.53 21.83 -0.05
N ARG A 299 -2.56 23.16 -0.04
CA ARG A 299 -3.19 23.97 -1.10
C ARG A 299 -2.56 23.72 -2.47
N ALA A 300 -1.22 23.68 -2.55
CA ALA A 300 -0.51 23.37 -3.78
C ALA A 300 -0.90 21.99 -4.33
N VAL A 301 -0.97 20.99 -3.44
CA VAL A 301 -1.35 19.61 -3.81
C VAL A 301 -2.77 19.56 -4.35
N VAL A 302 -3.75 20.11 -3.61
CA VAL A 302 -5.16 20.11 -4.06
C VAL A 302 -5.28 20.80 -5.41
N HIS A 303 -4.74 22.02 -5.53
CA HIS A 303 -4.77 22.78 -6.79
C HIS A 303 -4.17 22.00 -7.96
N SER A 304 -3.02 21.35 -7.75
CA SER A 304 -2.31 20.64 -8.81
C SER A 304 -3.03 19.36 -9.23
N PHE A 305 -3.56 18.61 -8.26
CA PHE A 305 -4.33 17.39 -8.53
C PHE A 305 -5.64 17.70 -9.24
N ASP A 306 -6.36 18.74 -8.80
CA ASP A 306 -7.60 19.21 -9.45
C ASP A 306 -7.34 19.60 -10.92
N ARG A 307 -6.27 20.38 -11.16
CA ARG A 307 -5.87 20.78 -12.52
C ARG A 307 -5.45 19.60 -13.40
N ALA A 308 -4.86 18.57 -12.82
CA ALA A 308 -4.49 17.35 -13.52
C ALA A 308 -5.67 16.37 -13.71
N GLY A 309 -6.85 16.69 -13.19
CA GLY A 309 -8.01 15.79 -13.19
C GLY A 309 -7.79 14.53 -12.34
N VAL A 310 -6.88 14.58 -11.37
CA VAL A 310 -6.52 13.47 -10.50
C VAL A 310 -7.29 13.57 -9.19
N THR A 311 -8.00 12.51 -8.81
CA THR A 311 -8.76 12.50 -7.56
C THR A 311 -7.83 12.60 -6.34
N VAL A 312 -8.09 13.57 -5.46
CA VAL A 312 -7.49 13.69 -4.13
C VAL A 312 -8.57 14.10 -3.12
N GLN A 313 -8.49 13.58 -1.90
CA GLN A 313 -9.37 13.98 -0.81
C GLN A 313 -8.66 15.03 0.05
N HIS A 314 -9.35 16.11 0.42
CA HIS A 314 -8.78 17.11 1.32
C HIS A 314 -8.86 16.67 2.78
N SER A 315 -9.99 16.08 3.17
CA SER A 315 -10.30 15.75 4.56
C SER A 315 -10.28 14.23 4.84
N PRO A 316 -9.79 13.80 6.02
CA PRO A 316 -9.92 12.42 6.48
C PRO A 316 -11.38 11.98 6.71
N GLU A 317 -12.34 12.89 6.90
CA GLU A 317 -13.76 12.53 7.05
C GLU A 317 -14.33 11.83 5.81
N ALA A 318 -13.65 11.92 4.66
CA ALA A 318 -14.01 11.17 3.47
C ALA A 318 -13.76 9.66 3.62
N TYR A 319 -13.03 9.21 4.65
CA TYR A 319 -12.68 7.82 4.90
C TYR A 319 -13.39 7.29 6.13
N LEU A 320 -13.87 6.04 6.02
CA LEU A 320 -14.38 5.32 7.18
C LEU A 320 -13.26 5.22 8.23
N PRO A 321 -13.58 5.38 9.53
CA PRO A 321 -12.60 5.12 10.57
C PRO A 321 -12.14 3.66 10.45
N ALA A 322 -10.83 3.44 10.63
CA ALA A 322 -10.30 2.09 10.68
C ALA A 322 -10.99 1.33 11.82
N VAL A 323 -11.72 0.26 11.49
CA VAL A 323 -12.40 -0.57 12.48
C VAL A 323 -11.38 -1.58 13.01
N GLU A 324 -11.27 -1.72 14.32
CA GLU A 324 -10.42 -2.77 14.90
C GLU A 324 -10.86 -4.15 14.35
N PRO A 325 -9.92 -5.02 13.96
CA PRO A 325 -10.26 -6.30 13.37
C PRO A 325 -11.00 -7.18 14.37
N THR A 326 -12.34 -7.16 14.33
CA THR A 326 -13.25 -7.98 15.13
C THR A 326 -13.34 -9.42 14.57
N GLY A 327 -12.18 -10.08 14.49
CA GLY A 327 -12.03 -11.47 14.05
C GLY A 327 -12.54 -11.78 12.64
N GLY A 328 -12.75 -10.74 11.81
CA GLY A 328 -13.20 -10.79 10.42
C GLY A 328 -12.06 -10.49 9.43
N PRO A 329 -12.38 -10.39 8.13
CA PRO A 329 -11.41 -10.05 7.09
C PRO A 329 -10.73 -8.70 7.36
N ALA A 330 -9.40 -8.64 7.26
CA ALA A 330 -8.64 -7.42 7.55
C ALA A 330 -7.28 -7.39 6.85
N PHE A 331 -6.77 -6.18 6.63
CA PHE A 331 -5.36 -5.96 6.31
C PHE A 331 -4.56 -5.82 7.60
N LEU A 332 -3.58 -6.70 7.78
CA LEU A 332 -2.77 -6.79 8.99
C LEU A 332 -1.31 -6.54 8.63
N ARG A 333 -0.53 -6.01 9.58
CA ARG A 333 0.92 -5.97 9.43
C ARG A 333 1.44 -7.40 9.29
N GLN A 334 2.40 -7.60 8.39
CA GLN A 334 3.11 -8.87 8.32
C GLN A 334 3.75 -9.16 9.69
N ALA A 335 3.56 -10.38 10.21
CA ALA A 335 4.03 -10.75 11.53
C ALA A 335 5.56 -10.65 11.59
N GLN A 336 6.09 -10.05 12.65
CA GLN A 336 7.52 -10.08 12.93
C GLN A 336 7.90 -11.52 13.30
N ALA A 337 8.91 -12.06 12.67
CA ALA A 337 9.58 -13.24 13.19
C ALA A 337 10.11 -12.86 14.59
N ARG A 338 9.55 -13.44 15.65
CA ARG A 338 10.20 -13.38 16.95
C ARG A 338 11.47 -14.21 16.82
N VAL A 339 12.59 -13.53 16.61
CA VAL A 339 13.92 -14.11 16.85
C VAL A 339 13.91 -14.53 18.32
N ARG A 340 13.92 -15.83 18.58
CA ARG A 340 14.21 -16.38 19.91
C ARG A 340 15.70 -16.60 20.01
#